data_AF-A0A0W8F214-F1
#
_entry.id   AF-A0A0W8F214-F1
#
_cell.length_a   1.000
_cell.length_b   1.000
_cell.length_c   1.000
_cell.angle_alpha   90.00
_cell.angle_beta   90.00
_cell.angle_gamma   90.00
#
_symmetry.space_group_name_H-M   'P 1'
#
loop_
_entity.id
_entity.type
_entity.pdbx_description
1 polymer ?
#
loop_
_entity_poly.entity_id
_entity_poly.type
_entity_poly.pdbx_seq_one_letter_code
_entity_poly.pdbx_strand_id
1 'polypeptide(L)'
;MIAPPDHCPEFCGICNFHKSGTLLANIDLTNRCNLDCDFCFANAKACGFVYEPSFEEIVGMLKMLRSQKPVPAPAVQFSGGEPTMRDDVVALVRIAKEVGFPQVQLATNGIKLAKDIGFVEELKTAGLSTVYLHFDGVTRETNTKLTSDKKAVENCEEVGLGLILVPTIIKGRNDHEVGAIIRYAADHIKVVRGVNFQPIAFTGAASEEDVQRERITIPDLLKDIEHQTEGVIRESDFYPVPCVVPFSDLVETYTGNPQVRFTSHQHCGAATYVFITDDGMVPINRMVDVETFFLSIEHLTEKLKKGGQLNKYKSLIEGIREMNVSFKKSEQGSAAQFWKLIGKTLLMQNFDALREFHWNALFIGTMHFMDRYNYDLSRVQRCCIHYATPDGKLIPFCTYNSGPVYREKVWSEHRK
;
A
#
# COMPACT_ATOMS: atom_id res chain seq x y z
N MET A 1 30.02 -3.88 -3.64
CA MET A 1 30.14 -4.76 -4.82
C MET A 1 28.77 -4.85 -5.47
N ILE A 2 28.70 -4.72 -6.80
CA ILE A 2 27.45 -4.93 -7.54
C ILE A 2 27.18 -6.44 -7.57
N ALA A 3 25.97 -6.88 -7.19
CA ALA A 3 25.63 -8.30 -7.21
C ALA A 3 25.75 -8.86 -8.64
N PRO A 4 26.43 -10.00 -8.84
CA PRO A 4 26.53 -10.63 -10.15
C PRO A 4 25.13 -11.04 -10.66
N PRO A 5 24.88 -10.96 -11.99
CA PRO A 5 23.56 -11.17 -12.59
C PRO A 5 22.94 -12.53 -12.24
N ASP A 6 23.79 -13.56 -12.18
CA ASP A 6 23.39 -14.96 -12.05
C ASP A 6 23.09 -15.36 -10.60
N HIS A 7 23.30 -14.45 -9.66
CA HIS A 7 23.09 -14.71 -8.23
C HIS A 7 21.92 -13.91 -7.64
N CYS A 8 20.98 -13.43 -8.47
CA CYS A 8 19.67 -13.03 -7.97
C CYS A 8 18.86 -14.31 -7.68
N PRO A 9 18.35 -14.54 -6.46
CA PRO A 9 18.18 -13.59 -5.34
C PRO A 9 19.18 -13.79 -4.16
N GLU A 10 20.27 -14.54 -4.33
CA GLU A 10 21.27 -14.92 -3.30
C GLU A 10 22.18 -13.77 -2.81
N PHE A 11 22.25 -12.66 -3.55
CA PHE A 11 22.84 -11.39 -3.08
C PHE A 11 21.85 -10.25 -3.29
N CYS A 12 20.94 -10.09 -2.34
CA CYS A 12 19.84 -9.14 -2.48
C CYS A 12 20.15 -7.73 -1.96
N GLY A 13 19.59 -6.75 -2.66
CA GLY A 13 19.81 -5.31 -2.53
C GLY A 13 19.31 -4.60 -3.80
N ILE A 14 19.23 -3.27 -3.80
CA ILE A 14 19.01 -2.51 -5.04
C ILE A 14 20.26 -2.65 -5.92
N CYS A 15 20.11 -3.25 -7.10
CA CYS A 15 21.18 -3.56 -8.03
C CYS A 15 20.82 -3.15 -9.47
N ASN A 16 21.74 -3.30 -10.41
CA ASN A 16 21.52 -2.93 -11.82
C ASN A 16 20.41 -3.74 -12.52
N PHE A 17 19.99 -4.87 -11.94
CA PHE A 17 18.88 -5.68 -12.44
C PHE A 17 17.53 -5.31 -11.81
N HIS A 18 17.53 -4.43 -10.82
CA HIS A 18 16.34 -3.97 -10.15
C HIS A 18 15.74 -2.78 -10.90
N LYS A 19 14.49 -2.93 -11.36
CA LYS A 19 13.82 -2.08 -12.35
C LYS A 19 12.84 -1.07 -11.72
N SER A 20 12.63 -1.13 -10.42
CA SER A 20 11.69 -0.28 -9.69
C SER A 20 12.39 0.47 -8.56
N GLY A 21 12.04 1.73 -8.35
CA GLY A 21 12.45 2.46 -7.15
C GLY A 21 11.66 2.01 -5.92
N THR A 22 12.12 2.41 -4.74
CA THR A 22 11.38 2.19 -3.50
C THR A 22 10.18 3.12 -3.43
N LEU A 23 8.98 2.55 -3.43
CA LEU A 23 7.70 3.26 -3.24
C LEU A 23 7.26 3.21 -1.79
N LEU A 24 7.44 2.05 -1.15
CA LEU A 24 7.20 1.85 0.27
C LEU A 24 8.42 1.17 0.88
N ALA A 25 9.03 1.83 1.86
CA ALA A 25 10.10 1.25 2.64
C ALA A 25 9.56 0.75 3.98
N ASN A 26 9.70 -0.53 4.26
CA ASN A 26 9.47 -1.10 5.58
C ASN A 26 10.73 -1.00 6.43
N ILE A 27 10.55 -0.70 7.71
CA ILE A 27 11.59 -0.82 8.72
C ILE A 27 11.02 -1.65 9.86
N ASP A 28 11.60 -2.83 10.07
CA ASP A 28 11.32 -3.64 11.25
C ASP A 28 11.96 -2.96 12.46
N LEU A 29 11.12 -2.45 13.36
CA LEU A 29 11.60 -1.74 14.54
C LEU A 29 12.03 -2.69 15.67
N THR A 30 11.40 -3.85 15.73
CA THR A 30 11.65 -4.88 16.75
C THR A 30 11.06 -6.20 16.27
N ASN A 31 11.57 -7.35 16.71
CA ASN A 31 10.89 -8.64 16.58
C ASN A 31 10.07 -9.02 17.83
N ARG A 32 9.93 -8.12 18.81
CA ARG A 32 9.00 -8.34 19.93
C ARG A 32 7.56 -8.20 19.45
N CYS A 33 6.68 -9.12 19.87
CA CYS A 33 5.25 -9.07 19.56
C CYS A 33 4.42 -9.54 20.76
N ASN A 34 3.28 -8.90 20.98
CA ASN A 34 2.29 -9.25 21.99
C ASN A 34 1.17 -10.17 21.45
N LEU A 35 1.29 -10.66 20.21
CA LEU A 35 0.43 -11.68 19.59
C LEU A 35 1.24 -12.91 19.16
N ASP A 36 0.53 -13.95 18.70
CA ASP A 36 1.09 -15.24 18.26
C ASP A 36 0.29 -15.82 17.08
N CYS A 37 0.22 -15.07 15.98
CA CYS A 37 -0.59 -15.47 14.83
C CYS A 37 0.06 -16.65 14.11
N ASP A 38 -0.72 -17.69 13.82
CA ASP A 38 -0.27 -18.94 13.19
C ASP A 38 0.18 -18.78 11.73
N PHE A 39 -0.27 -17.73 11.04
CA PHE A 39 0.11 -17.38 9.66
C PHE A 39 1.09 -16.19 9.57
N CYS A 40 1.73 -15.79 10.68
CA CYS A 40 2.63 -14.63 10.68
C CYS A 40 3.93 -14.91 9.92
N PHE A 41 4.15 -14.23 8.79
CA PHE A 41 5.42 -14.37 8.04
C PHE A 41 6.65 -13.82 8.79
N ALA A 42 6.46 -12.92 9.75
CA ALA A 42 7.55 -12.39 10.56
C ALA A 42 8.04 -13.40 11.62
N ASN A 43 7.18 -14.35 12.00
CA ASN A 43 7.42 -15.40 13.02
C ASN A 43 8.26 -14.95 14.22
N ALA A 44 7.92 -13.79 14.78
CA ALA A 44 8.81 -13.00 15.64
C ALA A 44 9.14 -13.71 16.97
N LYS A 45 8.23 -14.55 17.47
CA LYS A 45 8.42 -15.34 18.70
C LYS A 45 9.32 -16.57 18.53
N ALA A 46 9.41 -17.13 17.33
CA ALA A 46 10.19 -18.35 17.09
C ALA A 46 11.70 -18.09 16.97
N CYS A 47 12.14 -16.84 16.84
CA CYS A 47 13.54 -16.52 16.59
C CYS A 47 14.48 -16.84 17.77
N GLY A 48 13.98 -16.88 19.01
CA GLY A 48 14.80 -17.20 20.19
C GLY A 48 15.85 -16.14 20.58
N PHE A 49 15.88 -14.99 19.90
CA PHE A 49 16.72 -13.83 20.21
C PHE A 49 15.95 -12.53 19.88
N VAL A 50 16.43 -11.40 20.41
CA VAL A 50 15.81 -10.09 20.16
C VAL A 50 16.55 -9.38 19.03
N TYR A 51 15.80 -8.94 18.03
CA TYR A 51 16.23 -7.96 17.03
C TYR A 51 15.53 -6.65 17.33
N GLU A 52 16.30 -5.58 17.55
CA GLU A 52 15.75 -4.26 17.82
C GLU A 52 16.81 -3.19 17.51
N PRO A 53 16.89 -2.66 16.28
CA PRO A 53 17.88 -1.65 15.91
C PRO A 53 17.87 -0.44 16.85
N SER A 54 19.02 0.19 17.04
CA SER A 54 19.12 1.42 17.82
C SER A 54 18.34 2.55 17.15
N PHE A 55 18.03 3.59 17.93
CA PHE A 55 17.38 4.78 17.39
C PHE A 55 18.21 5.39 16.25
N GLU A 56 19.53 5.49 16.43
CA GLU A 56 20.48 6.04 15.47
C GLU A 56 20.55 5.21 14.18
N GLU A 57 20.52 3.88 14.27
CA GLU A 57 20.47 3.00 13.11
C GLU A 57 19.20 3.25 12.30
N ILE A 58 18.05 3.39 12.97
CA ILE A 58 16.77 3.69 12.31
C ILE A 58 16.80 5.07 11.64
N VAL A 59 17.34 6.08 12.30
CA VAL A 59 17.53 7.40 11.69
C VAL A 59 18.46 7.32 10.47
N GLY A 60 19.52 6.50 10.54
CA GLY A 60 20.39 6.21 9.41
C GLY A 60 19.64 5.63 8.22
N MET A 61 18.79 4.64 8.45
CA MET A 61 17.92 4.03 7.42
C MET A 61 16.97 5.05 6.80
N LEU A 62 16.32 5.90 7.62
CA LEU A 62 15.42 6.95 7.15
C LEU A 62 16.13 7.97 6.24
N LYS A 63 17.33 8.42 6.64
CA LYS A 63 18.15 9.34 5.83
C LYS A 63 18.60 8.70 4.52
N MET A 64 19.02 7.44 4.56
CA MET A 64 19.42 6.68 3.38
C MET A 64 18.28 6.57 2.37
N LEU A 65 17.07 6.22 2.81
CA LEU A 65 15.87 6.18 1.97
C LEU A 65 15.53 7.54 1.32
N ARG A 66 15.63 8.63 2.08
CA ARG A 66 15.39 9.98 1.55
C ARG A 66 16.52 10.52 0.67
N SER A 67 17.69 9.89 0.69
CA SER A 67 18.82 10.24 -0.18
C SER A 67 18.73 9.61 -1.58
N GLN A 68 17.81 8.66 -1.79
CA GLN A 68 17.63 7.97 -3.07
C GLN A 68 17.41 8.95 -4.23
N LYS A 69 17.95 8.58 -5.41
CA LYS A 69 17.88 9.33 -6.66
C LYS A 69 17.36 8.44 -7.80
N PRO A 70 16.72 9.02 -8.83
CA PRO A 70 16.39 10.44 -8.98
C PRO A 70 15.25 10.89 -8.06
N VAL A 71 14.44 9.95 -7.59
CA VAL A 71 13.27 10.21 -6.74
C VAL A 71 13.48 9.57 -5.36
N PRO A 72 13.45 10.34 -4.28
CA PRO A 72 13.49 9.82 -2.91
C PRO A 72 12.27 8.98 -2.53
N ALA A 73 12.45 7.93 -1.70
CA ALA A 73 11.37 7.03 -1.26
C ALA A 73 10.20 7.80 -0.61
N PRO A 74 8.98 7.80 -1.20
CA PRO A 74 7.90 8.69 -0.77
C PRO A 74 7.19 8.22 0.51
N ALA A 75 7.32 6.94 0.87
CA ALA A 75 6.67 6.37 2.03
C ALA A 75 7.61 5.49 2.86
N VAL A 76 7.47 5.58 4.18
CA VAL A 76 8.04 4.63 5.13
C VAL A 76 6.92 4.03 5.97
N GLN A 77 7.00 2.72 6.22
CA GLN A 77 6.14 1.99 7.13
C GLN A 77 6.98 1.36 8.23
N PHE A 78 6.68 1.76 9.47
CA PHE A 78 7.23 1.12 10.65
C PHE A 78 6.46 -0.17 10.92
N SER A 79 7.19 -1.27 11.00
CA SER A 79 6.67 -2.63 11.16
C SER A 79 7.56 -3.42 12.13
N GLY A 80 7.53 -4.76 12.08
CA GLY A 80 8.33 -5.67 12.88
C GLY A 80 7.54 -6.89 13.33
N GLY A 81 7.72 -7.27 14.59
CA GLY A 81 6.67 -7.92 15.36
C GLY A 81 5.52 -6.93 15.58
N GLU A 82 5.49 -6.29 16.75
CA GLU A 82 4.57 -5.18 17.02
C GLU A 82 5.37 -3.89 17.31
N PRO A 83 5.40 -2.90 16.39
CA PRO A 83 6.23 -1.71 16.56
C PRO A 83 5.86 -0.87 17.79
N THR A 84 4.61 -0.96 18.27
CA THR A 84 4.17 -0.22 19.47
C THR A 84 4.72 -0.78 20.79
N MET A 85 5.48 -1.89 20.74
CA MET A 85 6.26 -2.43 21.85
C MET A 85 7.52 -1.61 22.17
N ARG A 86 7.87 -0.64 21.32
CA ARG A 86 8.94 0.32 21.58
C ARG A 86 8.40 1.61 22.18
N ASP A 87 9.14 2.14 23.15
CA ASP A 87 8.78 3.39 23.82
C ASP A 87 9.08 4.63 22.95
N ASP A 88 10.01 4.50 22.00
CA ASP A 88 10.46 5.60 21.14
C ASP A 88 9.73 5.70 19.78
N VAL A 89 8.67 4.90 19.56
CA VAL A 89 7.95 4.84 18.27
C VAL A 89 7.38 6.20 17.83
N VAL A 90 6.84 7.00 18.76
CA VAL A 90 6.31 8.34 18.47
C VAL A 90 7.44 9.28 18.03
N ALA A 91 8.62 9.18 18.66
CA ALA A 91 9.78 9.97 18.27
C ALA A 91 10.28 9.58 16.88
N LEU A 92 10.28 8.28 16.54
CA LEU A 92 10.64 7.80 15.20
C LEU A 92 9.69 8.29 14.12
N VAL A 93 8.38 8.35 14.40
CA VAL A 93 7.39 8.98 13.51
C VAL A 93 7.73 10.45 13.25
N ARG A 94 8.02 11.20 14.32
CA ARG A 94 8.41 12.62 14.21
C ARG A 94 9.67 12.79 13.35
N ILE A 95 10.71 12.00 13.60
CA ILE A 95 11.95 12.04 12.82
C ILE A 95 11.69 11.71 11.35
N ALA A 96 10.87 10.70 11.04
CA ALA A 96 10.54 10.38 9.65
C ALA A 96 9.88 11.58 8.93
N LYS A 97 9.00 12.32 9.61
CA LYS A 97 8.42 13.56 9.06
C LYS A 97 9.46 14.66 8.89
N GLU A 98 10.35 14.87 9.87
CA GLU A 98 11.42 15.87 9.80
C GLU A 98 12.44 15.60 8.68
N VAL A 99 12.78 14.33 8.44
CA VAL A 99 13.66 13.91 7.32
C VAL A 99 12.93 14.00 5.96
N GLY A 100 11.63 14.31 5.97
CA GLY A 100 10.88 14.74 4.80
C GLY A 100 10.14 13.61 4.08
N PHE A 101 9.67 12.58 4.80
CA PHE A 101 8.73 11.61 4.25
C PHE A 101 7.32 12.21 4.10
N PRO A 102 6.76 12.26 2.87
CA PRO A 102 5.36 12.62 2.67
C PRO A 102 4.40 11.68 3.41
N GLN A 103 4.67 10.38 3.33
CA GLN A 103 3.85 9.33 3.94
C GLN A 103 4.64 8.57 5.01
N VAL A 104 4.14 8.60 6.24
CA VAL A 104 4.67 7.80 7.35
C VAL A 104 3.54 6.91 7.85
N GLN A 105 3.77 5.60 7.86
CA GLN A 105 2.78 4.59 8.21
C GLN A 105 3.25 3.75 9.40
N LEU A 106 2.30 3.23 10.16
CA LEU A 106 2.53 2.32 11.27
C LEU A 106 1.71 1.05 11.05
N ALA A 107 2.37 -0.07 10.79
CA ALA A 107 1.75 -1.39 10.71
C ALA A 107 1.62 -1.99 12.11
N THR A 108 0.40 -2.13 12.62
CA THR A 108 0.16 -2.53 14.02
C THR A 108 -1.06 -3.43 14.13
N ASN A 109 -1.06 -4.27 15.16
CA ASN A 109 -2.24 -5.04 15.55
C ASN A 109 -3.33 -4.21 16.23
N GLY A 110 -3.06 -2.94 16.55
CA GLY A 110 -4.04 -1.97 17.06
C GLY A 110 -4.34 -2.05 18.55
N ILE A 111 -3.78 -3.01 19.30
CA ILE A 111 -4.10 -3.20 20.72
C ILE A 111 -3.76 -1.96 21.55
N LYS A 112 -2.61 -1.32 21.30
CA LYS A 112 -2.22 -0.10 22.03
C LYS A 112 -3.14 1.08 21.66
N LEU A 113 -3.49 1.21 20.37
CA LEU A 113 -4.42 2.25 19.89
C LEU A 113 -5.80 2.14 20.54
N ALA A 114 -6.29 0.91 20.75
CA ALA A 114 -7.55 0.66 21.42
C ALA A 114 -7.54 1.03 22.92
N LYS A 115 -6.42 0.77 23.61
CA LYS A 115 -6.30 0.97 25.06
C LYS A 115 -5.97 2.41 25.46
N ASP A 116 -5.33 3.16 24.56
CA ASP A 116 -4.77 4.46 24.87
C ASP A 116 -5.03 5.44 23.72
N ILE A 117 -6.07 6.27 23.86
CA ILE A 117 -6.40 7.32 22.90
C ILE A 117 -5.34 8.45 22.91
N GLY A 118 -4.70 8.71 24.05
CA GLY A 118 -3.62 9.71 24.14
C GLY A 118 -2.43 9.31 23.26
N PHE A 119 -2.12 8.02 23.19
CA PHE A 119 -1.12 7.51 22.24
C PHE A 119 -1.52 7.74 20.78
N VAL A 120 -2.82 7.65 20.43
CA VAL A 120 -3.33 7.98 19.08
C VAL A 120 -3.11 9.47 18.77
N GLU A 121 -3.40 10.35 19.74
CA GLU A 121 -3.16 11.80 19.63
C GLU A 121 -1.66 12.13 19.47
N GLU A 122 -0.80 11.45 20.22
CA GLU A 122 0.66 11.59 20.11
C GLU A 122 1.16 11.20 18.72
N LEU A 123 0.70 10.07 18.17
CA LEU A 123 1.03 9.63 16.82
C LEU A 123 0.56 10.64 15.77
N LYS A 124 -0.68 11.13 15.89
CA LYS A 124 -1.24 12.15 15.00
C LYS A 124 -0.41 13.43 15.05
N THR A 125 -0.06 13.89 16.24
CA THR A 125 0.73 15.11 16.48
C THR A 125 2.16 14.96 15.97
N ALA A 126 2.76 13.78 16.11
CA ALA A 126 4.06 13.46 15.52
C ALA A 126 4.03 13.43 13.98
N GLY A 127 2.84 13.43 13.38
CA GLY A 127 2.63 13.51 11.95
C GLY A 127 2.48 12.16 11.26
N LEU A 128 2.07 11.12 11.98
CA LEU A 128 1.70 9.84 11.37
C LEU A 128 0.61 10.07 10.32
N SER A 129 0.84 9.59 9.11
CA SER A 129 -0.10 9.78 7.99
C SER A 129 -1.24 8.78 8.07
N THR A 130 -0.92 7.50 8.27
CA THR A 130 -1.88 6.41 8.18
C THR A 130 -1.52 5.26 9.12
N VAL A 131 -2.50 4.75 9.86
CA VAL A 131 -2.39 3.46 10.56
C VAL A 131 -2.69 2.33 9.56
N TYR A 132 -1.79 1.36 9.47
CA TYR A 132 -1.95 0.16 8.65
C TYR A 132 -2.40 -0.97 9.60
N LEU A 133 -3.71 -1.06 9.82
CA LEU A 133 -4.32 -1.85 10.89
C LEU A 133 -4.55 -3.28 10.42
N HIS A 134 -3.89 -4.24 11.07
CA HIS A 134 -4.19 -5.65 10.89
C HIS A 134 -5.66 -5.90 11.25
N PHE A 135 -6.46 -6.48 10.35
CA PHE A 135 -7.90 -6.66 10.54
C PHE A 135 -8.40 -7.85 9.72
N ASP A 136 -8.46 -9.06 10.28
CA ASP A 136 -8.69 -10.29 9.49
C ASP A 136 -10.16 -10.63 9.22
N GLY A 137 -11.09 -9.89 9.81
CA GLY A 137 -12.51 -10.21 9.71
C GLY A 137 -13.38 -9.38 10.63
N VAL A 138 -14.69 -9.50 10.41
CA VAL A 138 -15.76 -8.77 11.12
C VAL A 138 -16.51 -9.65 12.12
N THR A 139 -16.13 -10.93 12.25
CA THR A 139 -16.62 -11.83 13.30
C THR A 139 -15.51 -12.20 14.28
N ARG A 140 -15.89 -12.72 15.46
CA ARG A 140 -14.93 -13.20 16.46
C ARG A 140 -14.24 -14.50 16.06
N GLU A 141 -14.86 -15.27 15.16
CA GLU A 141 -14.32 -16.52 14.66
C GLU A 141 -13.10 -16.27 13.76
N THR A 142 -13.25 -15.34 12.82
CA THR A 142 -12.17 -14.94 11.90
C THR A 142 -11.19 -13.96 12.53
N ASN A 143 -11.66 -13.12 13.48
CA ASN A 143 -10.85 -12.11 14.13
C ASN A 143 -11.05 -12.12 15.67
N THR A 144 -10.16 -12.83 16.36
CA THR A 144 -10.19 -12.94 17.84
C THR A 144 -10.01 -11.59 18.56
N LYS A 145 -9.38 -10.60 17.91
CA LYS A 145 -9.15 -9.26 18.44
C LYS A 145 -10.15 -8.21 17.95
N LEU A 146 -11.26 -8.61 17.33
CA LEU A 146 -12.28 -7.71 16.77
C LEU A 146 -12.76 -6.61 17.74
N THR A 147 -12.89 -6.92 19.03
CA THR A 147 -13.31 -5.91 20.03
C THR A 147 -12.26 -4.80 20.19
N SER A 148 -10.98 -5.16 20.20
CA SER A 148 -9.89 -4.18 20.19
C SER A 148 -9.85 -3.43 18.87
N ASP A 149 -10.02 -4.11 17.74
CA ASP A 149 -9.97 -3.47 16.42
C ASP A 149 -11.05 -2.41 16.25
N LYS A 150 -12.30 -2.72 16.64
CA LYS A 150 -13.39 -1.74 16.64
C LYS A 150 -13.04 -0.54 17.52
N LYS A 151 -12.50 -0.77 18.73
CA LYS A 151 -12.10 0.32 19.61
C LYS A 151 -10.94 1.16 19.06
N ALA A 152 -9.98 0.55 18.37
CA ALA A 152 -8.90 1.25 17.70
C ALA A 152 -9.43 2.13 16.55
N VAL A 153 -10.37 1.61 15.76
CA VAL A 153 -11.06 2.38 14.70
C VAL A 153 -11.81 3.57 15.30
N GLU A 154 -12.57 3.37 16.37
CA GLU A 154 -13.29 4.45 17.09
C GLU A 154 -12.33 5.53 17.59
N ASN A 155 -11.24 5.17 18.28
CA ASN A 155 -10.27 6.13 18.80
C ASN A 155 -9.58 6.90 17.66
N CYS A 156 -9.24 6.22 16.56
CA CYS A 156 -8.69 6.85 15.36
C CYS A 156 -9.71 7.81 14.71
N GLU A 157 -11.00 7.46 14.69
CA GLU A 157 -12.07 8.32 14.18
C GLU A 157 -12.22 9.58 15.03
N GLU A 158 -12.21 9.45 16.36
CA GLU A 158 -12.28 10.56 17.32
C GLU A 158 -11.12 11.55 17.16
N VAL A 159 -9.90 11.04 16.97
CA VAL A 159 -8.68 11.87 16.76
C VAL A 159 -8.53 12.36 15.31
N GLY A 160 -9.25 11.76 14.36
CA GLY A 160 -9.10 12.03 12.93
C GLY A 160 -7.77 11.51 12.36
N LEU A 161 -7.28 10.37 12.86
CA LEU A 161 -6.10 9.67 12.35
C LEU A 161 -6.54 8.59 11.35
N GLY A 162 -6.24 8.79 10.07
CA GLY A 162 -6.68 7.88 9.01
C GLY A 162 -6.08 6.48 9.13
N LEU A 163 -6.84 5.47 8.68
CA LEU A 163 -6.40 4.08 8.72
C LEU A 163 -6.72 3.31 7.43
N ILE A 164 -5.98 2.23 7.20
CA ILE A 164 -6.24 1.22 6.16
C ILE A 164 -6.43 -0.11 6.89
N LEU A 165 -7.49 -0.84 6.54
CA LEU A 165 -7.72 -2.19 7.03
C LEU A 165 -6.91 -3.19 6.22
N VAL A 166 -6.26 -4.12 6.90
CA VAL A 166 -5.31 -5.05 6.30
C VAL A 166 -5.65 -6.47 6.72
N PRO A 167 -6.60 -7.10 6.03
CA PRO A 167 -6.91 -8.51 6.23
C PRO A 167 -5.88 -9.40 5.54
N THR A 168 -5.37 -10.40 6.27
CA THR A 168 -4.71 -11.55 5.65
C THR A 168 -5.77 -12.57 5.25
N ILE A 169 -5.93 -12.87 3.97
CA ILE A 169 -6.99 -13.77 3.49
C ILE A 169 -6.44 -15.16 3.27
N ILE A 170 -7.13 -16.14 3.86
CA ILE A 170 -6.83 -17.57 3.80
C ILE A 170 -8.10 -18.29 3.34
N LYS A 171 -7.97 -19.08 2.28
CA LYS A 171 -9.09 -19.81 1.68
C LYS A 171 -9.70 -20.78 2.70
N GLY A 172 -11.03 -20.76 2.82
CA GLY A 172 -11.78 -21.58 3.77
C GLY A 172 -11.68 -21.15 5.24
N ARG A 173 -10.99 -20.05 5.56
CA ARG A 173 -10.93 -19.51 6.94
C ARG A 173 -11.68 -18.19 7.06
N ASN A 174 -11.37 -17.20 6.24
CA ASN A 174 -11.97 -15.86 6.32
C ASN A 174 -12.30 -15.22 4.95
N ASP A 175 -12.03 -15.92 3.86
CA ASP A 175 -12.41 -15.53 2.50
C ASP A 175 -13.92 -15.27 2.35
N HIS A 176 -14.76 -15.96 3.12
CA HIS A 176 -16.21 -15.74 3.15
C HIS A 176 -16.65 -14.37 3.73
N GLU A 177 -15.74 -13.57 4.29
CA GLU A 177 -16.04 -12.25 4.89
C GLU A 177 -15.56 -11.05 4.07
N VAL A 178 -14.90 -11.23 2.92
CA VAL A 178 -14.26 -10.13 2.17
C VAL A 178 -15.25 -9.00 1.82
N GLY A 179 -16.48 -9.33 1.44
CA GLY A 179 -17.52 -8.33 1.18
C GLY A 179 -17.97 -7.61 2.46
N ALA A 180 -18.02 -8.31 3.60
CA ALA A 180 -18.40 -7.73 4.88
C ALA A 180 -17.32 -6.80 5.44
N ILE A 181 -16.04 -7.12 5.22
CA ILE A 181 -14.91 -6.24 5.52
C ILE A 181 -14.98 -4.94 4.71
N ILE A 182 -15.31 -5.02 3.41
CA ILE A 182 -15.50 -3.83 2.57
C ILE A 182 -16.67 -2.97 3.08
N ARG A 183 -17.80 -3.58 3.45
CA ARG A 183 -18.94 -2.86 4.04
C ARG A 183 -18.57 -2.18 5.36
N TYR A 184 -17.86 -2.88 6.24
CA TYR A 184 -17.34 -2.27 7.48
C TYR A 184 -16.44 -1.06 7.18
N ALA A 185 -15.56 -1.15 6.19
CA ALA A 185 -14.74 -0.01 5.78
C ALA A 185 -15.56 1.15 5.23
N ALA A 186 -16.62 0.88 4.46
CA ALA A 186 -17.54 1.89 3.95
C ALA A 186 -18.31 2.59 5.07
N ASP A 187 -18.79 1.85 6.08
CA ASP A 187 -19.49 2.39 7.25
C ASP A 187 -18.61 3.35 8.06
N HIS A 188 -17.29 3.15 8.02
CA HIS A 188 -16.29 3.96 8.72
C HIS A 188 -15.45 4.85 7.77
N ILE A 189 -15.98 5.22 6.60
CA ILE A 189 -15.25 5.98 5.54
C ILE A 189 -14.64 7.31 6.01
N LYS A 190 -15.17 7.90 7.10
CA LYS A 190 -14.62 9.12 7.72
C LYS A 190 -13.15 8.97 8.14
N VAL A 191 -12.76 7.75 8.54
CA VAL A 191 -11.40 7.44 9.00
C VAL A 191 -10.73 6.35 8.15
N VAL A 192 -11.49 5.36 7.68
CA VAL A 192 -10.99 4.25 6.87
C VAL A 192 -10.82 4.70 5.43
N ARG A 193 -9.57 4.77 4.97
CA ARG A 193 -9.22 5.22 3.62
C ARG A 193 -9.14 4.07 2.61
N GLY A 194 -9.12 2.84 3.08
CA GLY A 194 -9.11 1.68 2.22
C GLY A 194 -9.04 0.34 2.94
N VAL A 195 -9.21 -0.71 2.15
CA VAL A 195 -8.95 -2.10 2.51
C VAL A 195 -7.84 -2.60 1.58
N ASN A 196 -6.75 -3.11 2.14
CA ASN A 196 -5.70 -3.74 1.36
C ASN A 196 -5.58 -5.21 1.75
N PHE A 197 -6.26 -6.07 0.99
CA PHE A 197 -6.25 -7.50 1.17
C PHE A 197 -4.85 -8.08 0.91
N GLN A 198 -4.43 -9.00 1.76
CA GLN A 198 -3.17 -9.71 1.62
C GLN A 198 -3.46 -11.21 1.61
N PRO A 199 -3.64 -11.82 0.43
CA PRO A 199 -3.59 -13.26 0.31
C PRO A 199 -2.38 -13.85 1.04
N ILE A 200 -2.59 -14.94 1.79
CA ILE A 200 -1.54 -15.59 2.55
C ILE A 200 -0.33 -15.96 1.66
N ALA A 201 0.85 -15.62 2.14
CA ALA A 201 2.11 -16.18 1.65
C ALA A 201 2.60 -17.20 2.65
N PHE A 202 2.87 -18.42 2.17
CA PHE A 202 3.27 -19.52 3.04
C PHE A 202 4.77 -19.47 3.34
N THR A 203 5.13 -19.16 4.59
CA THR A 203 6.51 -19.10 5.06
C THR A 203 6.73 -20.10 6.19
N GLY A 204 7.91 -20.74 6.25
CA GLY A 204 8.25 -21.65 7.33
C GLY A 204 7.56 -23.02 7.25
N ALA A 205 6.70 -23.31 8.23
CA ALA A 205 6.21 -24.66 8.56
C ALA A 205 4.99 -25.18 7.75
N ALA A 206 4.51 -24.41 6.77
CA ALA A 206 3.37 -24.81 5.95
C ALA A 206 3.70 -26.05 5.10
N SER A 207 2.83 -27.06 5.13
CA SER A 207 2.95 -28.24 4.27
C SER A 207 2.48 -27.96 2.85
N GLU A 208 2.84 -28.82 1.89
CA GLU A 208 2.30 -28.73 0.52
C GLU A 208 0.77 -28.85 0.49
N GLU A 209 0.18 -29.62 1.41
CA GLU A 209 -1.27 -29.77 1.53
C GLU A 209 -1.93 -28.46 2.00
N ASP A 210 -1.34 -27.79 3.00
CA ASP A 210 -1.81 -26.48 3.46
C ASP A 210 -1.76 -25.46 2.31
N VAL A 211 -0.66 -25.45 1.55
CA VAL A 211 -0.50 -24.57 0.39
C VAL A 211 -1.58 -24.80 -0.67
N GLN A 212 -1.95 -26.06 -0.94
CA GLN A 212 -2.98 -26.38 -1.93
C GLN A 212 -4.38 -26.03 -1.42
N ARG A 213 -4.67 -26.26 -0.14
CA ARG A 213 -5.99 -26.07 0.46
C ARG A 213 -6.30 -24.59 0.72
N GLU A 214 -5.33 -23.84 1.23
CA GLU A 214 -5.56 -22.54 1.86
C GLU A 214 -5.16 -21.35 0.99
N ARG A 215 -4.49 -21.60 -0.16
CA ARG A 215 -4.09 -20.53 -1.07
C ARG A 215 -5.31 -19.87 -1.71
N ILE A 216 -5.26 -18.54 -1.74
CA ILE A 216 -6.16 -17.70 -2.51
C ILE A 216 -5.33 -16.85 -3.49
N THR A 217 -5.75 -16.77 -4.74
CA THR A 217 -5.10 -15.92 -5.74
C THR A 217 -5.82 -14.57 -5.88
N ILE A 218 -5.21 -13.63 -6.62
CA ILE A 218 -5.89 -12.36 -6.94
C ILE A 218 -7.25 -12.63 -7.62
N PRO A 219 -7.36 -13.41 -8.72
CA PRO A 219 -8.65 -13.69 -9.34
C PRO A 219 -9.67 -14.38 -8.42
N ASP A 220 -9.23 -15.29 -7.54
CA ASP A 220 -10.14 -15.94 -6.58
C ASP A 220 -10.75 -14.89 -5.63
N LEU A 221 -9.90 -14.03 -5.05
CA LEU A 221 -10.33 -12.95 -4.17
C LEU A 221 -11.26 -11.97 -4.89
N LEU A 222 -10.97 -11.60 -6.14
CA LEU A 222 -11.82 -10.68 -6.90
C LEU A 222 -13.21 -11.28 -7.18
N LYS A 223 -13.29 -12.59 -7.46
CA LYS A 223 -14.56 -13.31 -7.60
C LYS A 223 -15.34 -13.35 -6.28
N ASP A 224 -14.64 -13.57 -5.17
CA ASP A 224 -15.27 -13.54 -3.84
C ASP A 224 -15.81 -12.14 -3.51
N ILE A 225 -15.06 -11.09 -3.83
CA ILE A 225 -15.53 -9.70 -3.70
C ILE A 225 -16.78 -9.47 -4.56
N GLU A 226 -16.77 -9.87 -5.82
CA GLU A 226 -17.94 -9.69 -6.70
C GLU A 226 -19.16 -10.44 -6.20
N HIS A 227 -19.00 -11.72 -5.85
CA HIS A 227 -20.08 -12.54 -5.32
C HIS A 227 -20.63 -11.96 -4.01
N GLN A 228 -19.77 -11.62 -3.05
CA GLN A 228 -20.19 -11.16 -1.71
C GLN A 228 -20.63 -9.69 -1.67
N THR A 229 -20.39 -8.93 -2.74
CA THR A 229 -20.94 -7.58 -2.95
C THR A 229 -22.13 -7.59 -3.91
N GLU A 230 -22.64 -8.77 -4.27
CA GLU A 230 -23.80 -8.94 -5.16
C GLU A 230 -23.62 -8.22 -6.51
N GLY A 231 -22.39 -8.21 -7.04
CA GLY A 231 -22.06 -7.59 -8.32
C GLY A 231 -21.93 -6.07 -8.30
N VAL A 232 -21.99 -5.44 -7.11
CA VAL A 232 -21.73 -4.00 -6.95
C VAL A 232 -20.29 -3.67 -7.35
N ILE A 233 -19.32 -4.43 -6.85
CA ILE A 233 -17.90 -4.32 -7.21
C ILE A 233 -17.54 -5.54 -8.04
N ARG A 234 -17.18 -5.36 -9.31
CA ARG A 234 -16.91 -6.49 -10.23
C ARG A 234 -15.42 -6.80 -10.32
N GLU A 235 -15.07 -8.03 -10.69
CA GLU A 235 -13.69 -8.40 -11.02
C GLU A 235 -13.10 -7.46 -12.07
N SER A 236 -13.90 -7.07 -13.06
CA SER A 236 -13.52 -6.13 -14.14
C SER A 236 -13.26 -4.69 -13.68
N ASP A 237 -13.59 -4.34 -12.43
CA ASP A 237 -13.35 -2.99 -11.90
C ASP A 237 -11.92 -2.84 -11.34
N PHE A 238 -11.15 -3.93 -11.25
CA PHE A 238 -9.79 -3.95 -10.72
C PHE A 238 -8.74 -3.86 -11.83
N TYR A 239 -7.70 -3.08 -11.56
CA TYR A 239 -6.58 -2.88 -12.48
C TYR A 239 -5.25 -3.26 -11.80
N PRO A 240 -4.28 -3.80 -12.54
CA PRO A 240 -2.95 -4.04 -12.00
C PRO A 240 -2.32 -2.70 -11.57
N VAL A 241 -1.60 -2.70 -10.45
CA VAL A 241 -0.94 -1.50 -9.90
C VAL A 241 -0.19 -0.64 -10.95
N PRO A 242 0.58 -1.19 -11.92
CA PRO A 242 1.25 -0.36 -12.92
C PRO A 242 0.35 0.39 -13.91
N CYS A 243 -0.98 0.22 -13.88
CA CYS A 243 -1.90 0.97 -14.76
C CYS A 243 -1.80 2.50 -14.59
N VAL A 244 -1.29 2.99 -13.46
CA VAL A 244 -1.16 4.43 -13.18
C VAL A 244 0.13 5.05 -13.71
N VAL A 245 1.06 4.27 -14.28
CA VAL A 245 2.33 4.79 -14.83
C VAL A 245 2.14 5.92 -15.86
N PRO A 246 1.16 5.87 -16.78
CA PRO A 246 0.90 6.97 -17.72
C PRO A 246 0.67 8.32 -17.04
N PHE A 247 0.11 8.34 -15.83
CA PHE A 247 -0.09 9.58 -15.07
C PHE A 247 1.26 10.16 -14.62
N SER A 248 2.17 9.32 -14.12
CA SER A 248 3.53 9.74 -13.77
C SER A 248 4.28 10.29 -15.00
N ASP A 249 4.13 9.64 -16.16
CA ASP A 249 4.71 10.10 -17.43
C ASP A 249 4.19 11.47 -17.84
N LEU A 250 2.88 11.70 -17.72
CA LEU A 250 2.27 12.99 -18.02
C LEU A 250 2.82 14.09 -17.12
N VAL A 251 2.85 13.86 -15.80
CA VAL A 251 3.32 14.86 -14.83
C VAL A 251 4.82 15.13 -15.01
N GLU A 252 5.64 14.11 -15.24
CA GLU A 252 7.08 14.26 -15.51
C GLU A 252 7.32 15.04 -16.81
N THR A 253 6.61 14.71 -17.89
CA THR A 253 6.70 15.43 -19.18
C THR A 253 6.28 16.90 -19.05
N TYR A 254 5.24 17.15 -18.24
CA TYR A 254 4.72 18.49 -18.02
C TYR A 254 5.67 19.34 -17.17
N THR A 255 6.08 18.82 -16.01
CA THR A 255 6.88 19.54 -14.99
C THR A 255 8.39 19.54 -15.27
N GLY A 256 8.90 18.56 -16.02
CA GLY A 256 10.33 18.32 -16.19
C GLY A 256 11.01 17.69 -14.97
N ASN A 257 10.27 17.40 -13.90
CA ASN A 257 10.79 16.83 -12.67
C ASN A 257 10.49 15.32 -12.60
N PRO A 258 11.49 14.48 -12.26
CA PRO A 258 11.29 13.04 -12.09
C PRO A 258 10.15 12.73 -11.11
N GLN A 259 9.26 11.82 -11.52
CA GLN A 259 8.10 11.43 -10.72
C GLN A 259 8.24 10.03 -10.13
N VAL A 260 7.54 9.80 -9.03
CA VAL A 260 7.31 8.46 -8.49
C VAL A 260 6.60 7.61 -9.54
N ARG A 261 7.09 6.40 -9.81
CA ARG A 261 6.54 5.51 -10.84
C ARG A 261 6.17 4.15 -10.24
N PHE A 262 4.93 3.75 -10.42
CA PHE A 262 4.37 2.50 -9.88
C PHE A 262 4.69 1.29 -10.76
N THR A 263 5.97 1.02 -11.01
CA THR A 263 6.41 0.01 -12.01
C THR A 263 6.42 -1.44 -11.51
N SER A 264 5.64 -1.74 -10.47
CA SER A 264 5.53 -3.08 -9.92
C SER A 264 5.11 -4.11 -10.99
N HIS A 265 5.49 -5.37 -10.80
CA HIS A 265 5.00 -6.43 -11.68
C HIS A 265 3.48 -6.57 -11.57
N GLN A 266 2.78 -6.74 -12.70
CA GLN A 266 1.31 -6.76 -12.74
C GLN A 266 0.66 -7.89 -11.91
N HIS A 267 1.40 -8.97 -11.64
CA HIS A 267 0.93 -10.06 -10.76
C HIS A 267 1.15 -9.79 -9.26
N CYS A 268 1.75 -8.66 -8.87
CA CYS A 268 1.96 -8.33 -7.46
C CYS A 268 0.68 -7.86 -6.79
N GLY A 269 -0.16 -7.11 -7.49
CA GLY A 269 -1.39 -6.60 -6.93
C GLY A 269 -2.32 -5.98 -7.94
N ALA A 270 -3.57 -5.85 -7.51
CA ALA A 270 -4.64 -5.19 -8.24
C ALA A 270 -5.39 -4.25 -7.30
N ALA A 271 -5.98 -3.19 -7.84
CA ALA A 271 -6.73 -2.24 -7.04
C ALA A 271 -7.85 -1.57 -7.82
N THR A 272 -8.80 -1.02 -7.08
CA THR A 272 -9.86 -0.14 -7.58
C THR A 272 -10.20 0.92 -6.52
N TYR A 273 -11.07 1.85 -6.91
CA TYR A 273 -11.68 2.82 -6.00
C TYR A 273 -13.19 2.68 -6.02
N VAL A 274 -13.79 2.73 -4.84
CA VAL A 274 -15.24 2.72 -4.63
C VAL A 274 -15.63 3.97 -3.87
N PHE A 275 -16.61 4.69 -4.38
CA PHE A 275 -17.14 5.89 -3.74
C PHE A 275 -18.32 5.54 -2.85
N ILE A 276 -18.29 6.05 -1.63
CA ILE A 276 -19.38 5.90 -0.67
C ILE A 276 -20.30 7.12 -0.81
N THR A 277 -21.53 6.89 -1.28
CA THR A 277 -22.57 7.91 -1.42
C THR A 277 -23.77 7.55 -0.54
N ASP A 278 -24.74 8.47 -0.45
CA ASP A 278 -26.01 8.20 0.25
C ASP A 278 -26.79 7.03 -0.39
N ASP A 279 -26.54 6.75 -1.67
CA ASP A 279 -27.15 5.65 -2.44
C ASP A 279 -26.34 4.33 -2.36
N GLY A 280 -25.19 4.34 -1.66
CA GLY A 280 -24.34 3.17 -1.44
C GLY A 280 -22.97 3.24 -2.13
N MET A 281 -22.41 2.06 -2.42
CA MET A 281 -21.08 1.92 -3.01
C MET A 281 -21.12 2.04 -4.54
N VAL A 282 -20.34 2.98 -5.08
CA VAL A 282 -20.24 3.22 -6.54
C VAL A 282 -18.79 3.03 -7.00
N PRO A 283 -18.45 1.96 -7.72
CA PRO A 283 -17.11 1.80 -8.30
C PRO A 283 -16.76 2.91 -9.29
N ILE A 284 -15.48 3.28 -9.35
CA ILE A 284 -14.98 4.33 -10.25
C ILE A 284 -15.34 4.09 -11.73
N ASN A 285 -15.39 2.82 -12.16
CA ASN A 285 -15.75 2.41 -13.52
C ASN A 285 -17.20 2.74 -13.92
N ARG A 286 -18.05 3.06 -12.95
CA ARG A 286 -19.42 3.55 -13.21
C ARG A 286 -19.45 5.05 -13.46
N MET A 287 -18.44 5.76 -12.98
CA MET A 287 -18.30 7.21 -13.11
C MET A 287 -17.42 7.60 -14.30
N VAL A 288 -16.39 6.79 -14.58
CA VAL A 288 -15.35 7.06 -15.58
C VAL A 288 -15.12 5.83 -16.46
N ASP A 289 -14.99 6.03 -17.77
CA ASP A 289 -14.37 5.03 -18.65
C ASP A 289 -12.86 5.06 -18.42
N VAL A 290 -12.39 4.23 -17.50
CA VAL A 290 -11.00 4.22 -17.01
C VAL A 290 -10.01 3.91 -18.15
N GLU A 291 -10.36 3.01 -19.06
CA GLU A 291 -9.51 2.66 -20.21
C GLU A 291 -9.35 3.84 -21.15
N THR A 292 -10.46 4.46 -21.56
CA THR A 292 -10.44 5.64 -22.42
C THR A 292 -9.72 6.80 -21.74
N PHE A 293 -9.86 6.94 -20.42
CA PHE A 293 -9.18 7.96 -19.63
C PHE A 293 -7.65 7.78 -19.68
N PHE A 294 -7.13 6.57 -19.45
CA PHE A 294 -5.69 6.33 -19.54
C PHE A 294 -5.15 6.49 -20.96
N LEU A 295 -5.88 6.02 -21.98
CA LEU A 295 -5.50 6.25 -23.39
C LEU A 295 -5.41 7.75 -23.72
N SER A 296 -6.32 8.57 -23.17
CA SER A 296 -6.29 10.02 -23.34
C SER A 296 -5.08 10.67 -22.66
N ILE A 297 -4.69 10.18 -21.48
CA ILE A 297 -3.46 10.61 -20.77
C ILE A 297 -2.22 10.30 -21.60
N GLU A 298 -2.13 9.11 -22.18
CA GLU A 298 -1.00 8.70 -23.01
C GLU A 298 -0.90 9.58 -24.26
N HIS A 299 -2.02 9.79 -24.96
CA HIS A 299 -2.07 10.66 -26.14
C HIS A 299 -1.66 12.10 -25.83
N LEU A 300 -2.14 12.65 -24.71
CA LEU A 300 -1.74 13.97 -24.23
C LEU A 300 -0.23 14.03 -23.93
N THR A 301 0.30 13.00 -23.29
CA THR A 301 1.73 12.89 -22.99
C THR A 301 2.57 12.93 -24.26
N GLU A 302 2.18 12.16 -25.28
CA GLU A 302 2.87 12.12 -26.58
C GLU A 302 2.76 13.45 -27.34
N LYS A 303 1.61 14.13 -27.29
CA LYS A 303 1.46 15.49 -27.84
C LYS A 303 2.40 16.48 -27.13
N LEU A 304 2.53 16.40 -25.81
CA LEU A 304 3.40 17.28 -25.02
C LEU A 304 4.89 17.02 -25.30
N LYS A 305 5.31 15.77 -25.54
CA LYS A 305 6.68 15.45 -25.94
C LYS A 305 7.02 16.02 -27.33
N LYS A 306 6.06 16.03 -28.26
CA LYS A 306 6.23 16.51 -29.64
C LYS A 306 6.10 18.04 -29.78
N GLY A 307 5.36 18.69 -28.89
CA GLY A 307 5.12 20.14 -28.91
C GLY A 307 6.20 20.95 -28.19
N GLY A 308 6.72 22.00 -28.82
CA GLY A 308 7.60 22.98 -28.16
C GLY A 308 6.90 23.75 -27.01
N GLN A 309 7.67 24.46 -26.17
CA GLN A 309 7.17 25.13 -24.95
C GLN A 309 5.95 26.06 -25.19
N LEU A 310 5.88 26.74 -26.33
CA LEU A 310 4.79 27.67 -26.68
C LEU A 310 3.42 26.98 -26.91
N ASN A 311 3.38 25.69 -27.22
CA ASN A 311 2.12 24.93 -27.46
C ASN A 311 1.64 24.12 -26.25
N LYS A 312 2.40 24.08 -25.13
CA LYS A 312 2.08 23.24 -23.96
C LYS A 312 0.69 23.52 -23.38
N TYR A 313 0.33 24.80 -23.21
CA TYR A 313 -0.94 25.18 -22.59
C TYR A 313 -2.16 24.86 -23.48
N LYS A 314 -2.02 25.05 -24.79
CA LYS A 314 -3.07 24.70 -25.77
C LYS A 314 -3.29 23.19 -25.83
N SER A 315 -2.21 22.40 -25.90
CA SER A 315 -2.28 20.94 -25.90
C SER A 315 -2.91 20.41 -24.60
N LEU A 316 -2.65 21.04 -23.45
CA LEU A 316 -3.27 20.68 -22.18
C LEU A 316 -4.79 20.93 -22.20
N ILE A 317 -5.24 22.09 -22.68
CA ILE A 317 -6.68 22.40 -22.79
C ILE A 317 -7.38 21.43 -23.74
N GLU A 318 -6.76 21.12 -24.88
CA GLU A 318 -7.31 20.16 -25.85
C GLU A 318 -7.37 18.75 -25.25
N GLY A 319 -6.32 18.31 -24.55
CA GLY A 319 -6.32 17.01 -23.85
C GLY A 319 -7.36 16.92 -22.73
N ILE A 320 -7.58 17.99 -21.97
CA ILE A 320 -8.64 18.04 -20.96
C ILE A 320 -10.03 17.92 -21.60
N ARG A 321 -10.24 18.53 -22.77
CA ARG A 321 -11.49 18.37 -23.54
C ARG A 321 -11.66 16.96 -24.09
N GLU A 322 -10.60 16.31 -24.56
CA GLU A 322 -10.63 14.92 -25.01
C GLU A 322 -10.97 13.97 -23.83
N MET A 323 -10.36 14.18 -22.67
CA MET A 323 -10.66 13.39 -21.47
C MET A 323 -12.11 13.56 -20.99
N ASN A 324 -12.72 14.75 -21.13
CA ASN A 324 -14.15 14.96 -20.83
C ASN A 324 -15.07 14.00 -21.59
N VAL A 325 -14.64 13.45 -22.73
CA VAL A 325 -15.42 12.49 -23.54
C VAL A 325 -15.39 11.08 -22.93
N SER A 326 -14.36 10.73 -22.15
CA SER A 326 -14.24 9.43 -21.44
C SER A 326 -15.27 9.26 -20.32
N PHE A 327 -16.14 10.24 -20.09
CA PHE A 327 -17.15 10.15 -19.06
C PHE A 327 -18.45 9.69 -19.66
N LYS A 328 -18.96 8.59 -19.11
CA LYS A 328 -20.33 8.16 -19.39
C LYS A 328 -21.24 9.30 -18.95
N LYS A 329 -22.17 9.70 -19.82
CA LYS A 329 -23.32 10.57 -19.47
C LYS A 329 -24.16 9.84 -18.40
N SER A 330 -23.63 9.74 -17.19
CA SER A 330 -24.34 9.20 -16.04
C SER A 330 -25.06 10.36 -15.39
N GLU A 331 -26.36 10.19 -15.17
CA GLU A 331 -27.26 11.18 -14.57
C GLU A 331 -27.01 11.38 -13.06
N GLN A 332 -25.77 11.29 -12.60
CA GLN A 332 -25.44 11.48 -11.18
C GLN A 332 -24.43 12.61 -10.99
N GLY A 333 -24.76 13.55 -10.10
CA GLY A 333 -23.96 14.74 -9.79
C GLY A 333 -22.54 14.47 -9.27
N SER A 334 -22.21 13.23 -8.92
CA SER A 334 -20.89 12.78 -8.46
C SER A 334 -19.83 12.86 -9.57
N ALA A 335 -20.19 12.56 -10.84
CA ALA A 335 -19.25 12.60 -11.96
C ALA A 335 -18.81 14.04 -12.33
N ALA A 336 -19.72 15.01 -12.20
CA ALA A 336 -19.42 16.43 -12.45
C ALA A 336 -18.52 17.03 -11.34
N GLN A 337 -18.73 16.61 -10.09
CA GLN A 337 -17.87 16.99 -8.97
C GLN A 337 -16.46 16.40 -9.12
N PHE A 338 -16.35 15.13 -9.54
CA PHE A 338 -15.07 14.50 -9.85
C PHE A 338 -14.26 15.28 -10.90
N TRP A 339 -14.93 15.74 -11.97
CA TRP A 339 -14.31 16.55 -13.02
C TRP A 339 -13.81 17.91 -12.55
N LYS A 340 -14.61 18.62 -11.77
CA LYS A 340 -14.21 19.92 -11.21
C LYS A 340 -12.93 19.77 -10.40
N LEU A 341 -12.77 18.63 -9.71
CA LEU A 341 -11.65 18.33 -8.86
C LEU A 341 -10.39 17.89 -9.64
N ILE A 342 -10.53 16.91 -10.55
CA ILE A 342 -9.44 16.44 -11.43
C ILE A 342 -8.95 17.58 -12.32
N GLY A 343 -9.87 18.32 -12.94
CA GLY A 343 -9.56 19.48 -13.77
C GLY A 343 -8.85 20.58 -12.99
N LYS A 344 -9.32 20.92 -11.78
CA LYS A 344 -8.65 21.89 -10.90
C LYS A 344 -7.27 21.41 -10.46
N THR A 345 -7.10 20.13 -10.16
CA THR A 345 -5.81 19.55 -9.73
C THR A 345 -4.80 19.57 -10.89
N LEU A 346 -5.19 19.13 -12.08
CA LEU A 346 -4.34 19.12 -13.27
C LEU A 346 -4.00 20.53 -13.78
N LEU A 347 -4.95 21.48 -13.71
CA LEU A 347 -4.74 22.87 -14.16
C LEU A 347 -4.01 23.73 -13.13
N MET A 348 -4.32 23.60 -11.84
CA MET A 348 -3.79 24.48 -10.78
C MET A 348 -2.57 23.90 -10.06
N GLN A 349 -2.09 22.70 -10.43
CA GLN A 349 -0.99 21.99 -9.75
C GLN A 349 -1.24 21.80 -8.25
N ASN A 350 -2.50 21.84 -7.83
CA ASN A 350 -2.87 21.86 -6.42
C ASN A 350 -3.41 20.50 -6.00
N PHE A 351 -2.51 19.64 -5.56
CA PHE A 351 -2.81 18.31 -5.02
C PHE A 351 -3.54 18.36 -3.66
N ASP A 352 -3.67 19.52 -3.01
CA ASP A 352 -4.55 19.64 -1.83
C ASP A 352 -6.04 19.50 -2.21
N ALA A 353 -6.41 19.80 -3.47
CA ALA A 353 -7.76 19.56 -3.97
C ALA A 353 -8.12 18.06 -4.03
N LEU A 354 -7.13 17.15 -4.12
CA LEU A 354 -7.35 15.71 -4.00
C LEU A 354 -7.60 15.28 -2.54
N ARG A 355 -7.28 16.11 -1.53
CA ARG A 355 -7.57 15.75 -0.14
C ARG A 355 -9.07 15.69 0.14
N GLU A 356 -9.86 16.56 -0.50
CA GLU A 356 -11.33 16.54 -0.44
C GLU A 356 -11.92 15.34 -1.22
N PHE A 357 -11.25 14.89 -2.28
CA PHE A 357 -11.62 13.70 -3.07
C PHE A 357 -11.65 12.42 -2.22
N HIS A 358 -10.63 12.26 -1.39
CA HIS A 358 -10.40 11.06 -0.59
C HIS A 358 -11.36 10.93 0.61
N TRP A 359 -12.25 11.90 0.83
CA TRP A 359 -13.13 11.83 1.99
C TRP A 359 -14.17 10.72 1.90
N ASN A 360 -14.61 10.40 0.67
CA ASN A 360 -15.59 9.34 0.41
C ASN A 360 -15.08 8.27 -0.58
N ALA A 361 -13.82 8.35 -1.01
CA ALA A 361 -13.23 7.37 -1.93
C ALA A 361 -12.49 6.29 -1.13
N LEU A 362 -13.07 5.10 -1.09
CA LEU A 362 -12.50 3.91 -0.48
C LEU A 362 -11.57 3.21 -1.48
N PHE A 363 -10.28 3.13 -1.15
CA PHE A 363 -9.34 2.30 -1.89
C PHE A 363 -9.59 0.83 -1.57
N ILE A 364 -9.72 -0.03 -2.59
CA ILE A 364 -9.78 -1.48 -2.42
C ILE A 364 -8.63 -2.08 -3.21
N GLY A 365 -7.65 -2.61 -2.50
CA GLY A 365 -6.44 -3.20 -3.07
C GLY A 365 -6.25 -4.64 -2.63
N THR A 366 -5.46 -5.37 -3.41
CA THR A 366 -4.90 -6.65 -3.01
C THR A 366 -3.42 -6.71 -3.36
N MET A 367 -2.62 -7.26 -2.45
CA MET A 367 -1.19 -7.48 -2.62
C MET A 367 -0.85 -8.94 -2.35
N HIS A 368 -0.60 -9.69 -3.41
CA HIS A 368 -0.32 -11.12 -3.35
C HIS A 368 1.19 -11.33 -3.24
N PHE A 369 1.69 -11.54 -2.02
CA PHE A 369 3.10 -11.81 -1.79
C PHE A 369 3.49 -13.21 -2.31
N MET A 370 4.77 -13.36 -2.68
CA MET A 370 5.29 -14.65 -3.12
C MET A 370 5.68 -15.52 -1.93
N ASP A 371 5.69 -16.82 -2.17
CA ASP A 371 6.30 -17.84 -1.33
C ASP A 371 7.09 -18.82 -2.20
N ARG A 372 7.59 -19.91 -1.60
CA ARG A 372 8.43 -20.89 -2.30
C ARG A 372 7.75 -21.52 -3.52
N TYR A 373 6.42 -21.61 -3.53
CA TYR A 373 5.67 -22.25 -4.63
C TYR A 373 5.60 -21.36 -5.88
N ASN A 374 5.47 -20.04 -5.72
CA ASN A 374 5.24 -19.09 -6.82
C ASN A 374 6.33 -18.01 -6.94
N TYR A 375 7.54 -18.29 -6.42
CA TYR A 375 8.64 -17.34 -6.41
C TYR A 375 9.13 -17.05 -7.84
N ASP A 376 9.09 -15.78 -8.23
CA ASP A 376 9.42 -15.31 -9.59
C ASP A 376 10.41 -14.14 -9.54
N LEU A 377 11.58 -14.32 -10.16
CA LEU A 377 12.64 -13.31 -10.22
C LEU A 377 12.22 -12.05 -10.98
N SER A 378 11.32 -12.17 -11.97
CA SER A 378 10.77 -11.02 -12.69
C SER A 378 9.97 -10.10 -11.77
N ARG A 379 9.27 -10.70 -10.80
CA ARG A 379 8.55 -9.97 -9.74
C ARG A 379 9.53 -9.35 -8.74
N VAL A 380 10.58 -10.07 -8.34
CA VAL A 380 11.65 -9.53 -7.47
C VAL A 380 12.32 -8.32 -8.10
N GLN A 381 12.69 -8.40 -9.38
CA GLN A 381 13.31 -7.29 -10.12
C GLN A 381 12.42 -6.05 -10.21
N ARG A 382 11.11 -6.19 -10.12
CA ARG A 382 10.14 -5.08 -10.16
C ARG A 382 9.50 -4.82 -8.79
N CYS A 383 10.08 -5.34 -7.70
CA CYS A 383 9.52 -5.10 -6.39
C CYS A 383 9.70 -3.62 -6.02
N CYS A 384 8.62 -2.95 -5.64
CA CYS A 384 8.65 -1.55 -5.25
C CYS A 384 8.46 -1.35 -3.73
N ILE A 385 8.38 -2.46 -3.00
CA ILE A 385 8.27 -2.51 -1.54
C ILE A 385 9.55 -3.15 -1.02
N HIS A 386 10.31 -2.42 -0.21
CA HIS A 386 11.62 -2.87 0.26
C HIS A 386 11.70 -2.82 1.78
N TYR A 387 12.56 -3.64 2.37
CA TYR A 387 13.00 -3.49 3.74
C TYR A 387 14.33 -2.75 3.75
N ALA A 388 14.41 -1.68 4.55
CA ALA A 388 15.69 -1.09 4.90
C ALA A 388 16.29 -1.83 6.09
N THR A 389 17.60 -2.08 6.02
CA THR A 389 18.34 -2.81 7.04
C THR A 389 19.44 -1.94 7.65
N PRO A 390 19.90 -2.20 8.89
CA PRO A 390 20.88 -1.35 9.56
C PRO A 390 22.23 -1.25 8.82
N ASP A 391 22.60 -2.28 8.06
CA ASP A 391 23.78 -2.30 7.19
C ASP A 391 23.62 -1.51 5.87
N GLY A 392 22.51 -0.78 5.70
CA GLY A 392 22.27 0.12 4.58
C GLY A 392 21.78 -0.56 3.30
N LYS A 393 21.34 -1.82 3.37
CA LYS A 393 20.73 -2.51 2.23
C LYS A 393 19.23 -2.22 2.14
N LEU A 394 18.71 -2.43 0.93
CA LEU A 394 17.30 -2.32 0.59
C LEU A 394 16.87 -3.59 -0.12
N ILE A 395 16.15 -4.45 0.59
CA ILE A 395 15.83 -5.80 0.15
C ILE A 395 14.36 -5.87 -0.26
N PRO A 396 14.02 -6.33 -1.49
CA PRO A 396 12.64 -6.58 -1.91
C PRO A 396 11.82 -7.37 -0.87
N PHE A 397 10.57 -6.98 -0.66
CA PHE A 397 9.68 -7.54 0.36
C PHE A 397 9.65 -9.07 0.33
N CYS A 398 9.38 -9.64 -0.84
CA CYS A 398 9.26 -11.10 -0.96
C CYS A 398 10.60 -11.81 -0.80
N THR A 399 11.74 -11.18 -1.09
CA THR A 399 13.07 -11.78 -0.82
C THR A 399 13.45 -11.70 0.64
N TYR A 400 12.98 -10.65 1.33
CA TYR A 400 13.18 -10.48 2.77
C TYR A 400 12.38 -11.50 3.58
N ASN A 401 11.09 -11.65 3.26
CA ASN A 401 10.14 -12.47 4.02
C ASN A 401 10.01 -13.91 3.52
N SER A 402 10.18 -14.10 2.21
CA SER A 402 9.87 -15.36 1.53
C SER A 402 11.05 -15.77 0.61
N GLY A 403 11.02 -16.98 0.07
CA GLY A 403 12.09 -17.45 -0.83
C GLY A 403 13.43 -17.67 -0.09
N PRO A 404 14.48 -16.85 -0.30
CA PRO A 404 15.76 -16.97 0.44
C PRO A 404 15.70 -16.52 1.91
N VAL A 405 14.64 -15.81 2.32
CA VAL A 405 14.36 -15.41 3.71
C VAL A 405 15.50 -14.60 4.36
N TYR A 406 15.81 -13.43 3.81
CA TYR A 406 16.85 -12.56 4.38
C TYR A 406 16.53 -12.00 5.76
N ARG A 407 15.25 -12.00 6.18
CA ARG A 407 14.82 -11.53 7.50
C ARG A 407 15.62 -12.18 8.62
N GLU A 408 15.69 -13.50 8.65
CA GLU A 408 16.40 -14.24 9.71
C GLU A 408 17.90 -13.93 9.73
N LYS A 409 18.51 -13.81 8.55
CA LYS A 409 19.93 -13.43 8.42
C LYS A 409 20.18 -12.04 8.99
N VAL A 410 19.40 -11.04 8.57
CA VAL A 410 19.52 -9.65 9.04
C VAL A 410 19.27 -9.58 10.54
N TRP A 411 18.21 -10.24 11.03
CA TRP A 411 17.90 -10.26 12.44
C TRP A 411 19.01 -10.90 13.28
N SER A 412 19.59 -12.00 12.81
CA SER A 412 20.70 -12.70 13.47
C SER A 412 21.99 -11.86 13.50
N GLU A 413 22.32 -11.19 12.40
CA GLU A 413 23.48 -10.30 12.28
C GLU A 413 23.40 -9.08 13.22
N HIS A 414 22.17 -8.67 13.58
CA HIS A 414 21.88 -7.52 14.45
C HIS A 414 21.16 -7.91 15.76
N ARG A 415 21.37 -9.15 16.23
CA ARG A 415 20.78 -9.62 17.49
C ARG A 415 21.36 -8.87 18.69
N LYS A 416 20.53 -8.61 19.68
CA LYS A 416 20.93 -8.05 20.99
C LYS A 416 21.17 -9.14 22.03
#